data_AF-A0A067RA68-F1
#
_entry.id   AF-A0A067RA68-F1
#
_cell.length_a   1.000
_cell.length_b   1.000
_cell.length_c   1.000
_cell.angle_alpha   90.00
_cell.angle_beta   90.00
_cell.angle_gamma   90.00
#
_symmetry.space_group_name_H-M   'P 1'
#
loop_
_entity.id
_entity.type
_entity.pdbx_description
1 polymer ?
#
loop_
_entity_poly.entity_id
_entity_poly.type
_entity_poly.pdbx_seq_one_letter_code
_entity_poly.pdbx_strand_id
1 'polypeptide(L)' 'MVIKVMTKKIRDPEVRDFIEESVEDCFELLEMDNKRNKCEYSKNLALCLEEKGRRNCDDWEDQSDTKSNKGNSKNTKRPN' A
#
# COMPACT_ATOMS: atom_id res chain seq x y z
N MET A 1 -2.50 -11.93 -14.71
CA MET A 1 -1.20 -12.65 -14.58
C MET A 1 -0.53 -12.35 -13.24
N VAL A 2 -0.58 -11.10 -12.75
CA VAL A 2 0.02 -10.68 -11.47
C VAL A 2 -0.64 -11.32 -10.24
N ILE A 3 -1.97 -11.39 -10.20
CA ILE A 3 -2.74 -11.97 -9.08
C ILE A 3 -2.29 -13.40 -8.76
N LYS A 4 -2.25 -14.28 -9.79
CA LYS A 4 -1.76 -15.66 -9.66
C LYS A 4 -0.34 -15.76 -9.10
N VAL A 5 0.52 -14.77 -9.33
CA VAL A 5 1.89 -14.74 -8.79
C VAL A 5 1.87 -14.31 -7.32
N MET A 6 1.09 -13.28 -6.99
CA MET A 6 0.95 -12.77 -5.63
C MET A 6 0.32 -13.79 -4.68
N THR A 7 -0.64 -14.59 -5.17
CA THR A 7 -1.37 -15.55 -4.33
C THR A 7 -0.82 -16.97 -4.35
N LYS A 8 0.14 -17.28 -5.23
CA LYS A 8 0.69 -18.65 -5.41
C LYS A 8 1.15 -19.33 -4.12
N LYS A 9 1.68 -18.56 -3.16
CA LYS A 9 2.26 -19.09 -1.92
C LYS A 9 1.34 -18.96 -0.70
N ILE A 10 0.17 -18.34 -0.87
CA ILE A 10 -0.79 -18.18 0.21
C ILE A 10 -1.55 -19.49 0.36
N ARG A 11 -1.54 -20.04 1.58
CA ARG A 11 -2.20 -21.32 1.91
C ARG A 11 -3.60 -21.12 2.45
N ASP A 12 -3.79 -20.01 3.15
CA ASP A 12 -5.08 -19.65 3.73
C ASP A 12 -6.00 -19.14 2.61
N PRO A 13 -7.16 -19.78 2.39
CA PRO A 13 -8.09 -19.39 1.33
C PRO A 13 -8.68 -17.99 1.56
N GLU A 14 -8.94 -17.59 2.81
CA GLU A 14 -9.51 -16.29 3.13
C GLU A 14 -8.49 -15.18 2.85
N VAL A 15 -7.24 -15.37 3.28
CA VAL A 15 -6.15 -14.43 2.96
C VAL A 15 -5.89 -14.40 1.45
N ARG A 16 -6.02 -15.54 0.77
CA ARG A 16 -5.86 -15.59 -0.68
C ARG A 16 -6.93 -14.77 -1.36
N ASP A 17 -8.20 -15.01 -1.07
CA ASP A 17 -9.32 -14.30 -1.68
C ASP A 17 -9.24 -12.80 -1.39
N PHE A 18 -8.92 -12.41 -0.15
CA PHE A 18 -8.67 -11.02 0.22
C PHE A 18 -7.56 -10.35 -0.63
N ILE A 19 -6.44 -11.04 -0.87
CA ILE A 19 -5.36 -10.51 -1.70
C ILE A 19 -5.74 -10.49 -3.18
N GLU A 20 -6.49 -11.47 -3.69
CA GLU A 20 -6.98 -11.47 -5.07
C GLU A 20 -7.87 -10.24 -5.31
N GLU A 21 -8.90 -10.04 -4.47
CA GLU A 21 -9.84 -8.91 -4.54
C GLU A 21 -9.14 -7.56 -4.35
N SER A 22 -8.25 -7.45 -3.35
CA SER A 22 -7.52 -6.21 -3.09
C SER A 22 -6.64 -5.79 -4.26
N VAL A 23 -5.99 -6.76 -4.91
CA VAL A 23 -5.12 -6.49 -6.06
C VAL A 23 -5.94 -6.08 -7.28
N GLU A 24 -7.08 -6.73 -7.55
CA GLU A 24 -8.00 -6.36 -8.63
C GLU A 24 -8.51 -4.93 -8.46
N ASP A 25 -9.10 -4.61 -7.30
CA ASP A 25 -9.62 -3.28 -7.01
C ASP A 25 -8.56 -2.18 -7.13
N CYS A 26 -7.35 -2.45 -6.65
CA CYS A 26 -6.27 -1.48 -6.72
C CYS A 26 -5.76 -1.28 -8.15
N PHE A 27 -5.77 -2.31 -9.00
CA PHE A 27 -5.44 -2.15 -10.40
C PHE A 27 -6.51 -1.32 -11.14
N GLU A 28 -7.79 -1.61 -10.93
CA GLU A 28 -8.90 -0.85 -11.53
C GLU A 28 -8.83 0.64 -11.16
N LEU A 29 -8.59 0.95 -9.89
CA LEU A 29 -8.45 2.33 -9.41
C LEU A 29 -7.28 3.06 -10.06
N LEU A 30 -6.18 2.36 -10.34
CA LEU A 30 -5.00 2.95 -10.96
C LEU A 30 -5.11 3.07 -12.48
N GLU A 31 -5.88 2.21 -13.14
CA GLU A 31 -6.16 2.29 -14.58
C GLU A 31 -7.00 3.52 -14.94
N MET A 32 -7.88 3.95 -14.03
CA MET A 32 -8.61 5.22 -14.19
C MET A 32 -7.67 6.43 -14.23
N ASP A 33 -6.46 6.31 -13.68
CA ASP A 33 -5.48 7.39 -13.54
C ASP A 33 -4.38 7.33 -14.61
N ASN A 34 -4.78 7.67 -15.84
CA ASN A 34 -4.07 7.46 -17.11
C ASN A 34 -2.67 8.13 -17.27
N LYS A 35 -2.08 8.76 -16.25
CA LYS A 35 -0.82 9.54 -16.40
C LYS A 35 0.14 9.44 -15.21
N ARG A 36 0.62 8.23 -14.88
CA ARG A 36 1.60 8.04 -13.79
C ARG A 36 2.87 7.36 -14.28
N ASN A 37 4.03 7.90 -13.88
CA ASN A 37 5.31 7.25 -14.12
C ASN A 37 5.44 5.98 -13.27
N LYS A 38 6.37 5.09 -13.63
CA LYS A 38 6.55 3.79 -12.94
C LYS A 38 6.67 3.90 -11.41
N CYS A 39 7.30 4.97 -10.90
CA CYS A 39 7.53 5.14 -9.47
C CYS A 39 6.23 5.54 -8.75
N GLU A 40 5.50 6.49 -9.32
CA GLU A 40 4.22 6.95 -8.78
C GLU A 40 3.15 5.86 -8.84
N TYR A 41 3.08 5.14 -9.95
CA TYR A 41 2.19 3.99 -10.10
C TYR A 41 2.46 2.93 -9.03
N SER A 42 3.73 2.55 -8.87
CA SER A 42 4.13 1.54 -7.86
C SER A 42 3.81 1.99 -6.44
N LYS A 43 4.06 3.27 -6.13
CA LYS A 43 3.72 3.86 -4.83
C LYS A 43 2.21 3.79 -4.55
N ASN A 44 1.40 4.18 -5.52
CA ASN A 44 -0.04 4.25 -5.33
C ASN A 44 -0.68 2.86 -5.25
N LEU A 45 -0.12 1.87 -5.95
CA LEU A 45 -0.51 0.46 -5.75
C LEU A 45 -0.24 -0.01 -4.33
N ALA A 46 0.95 0.28 -3.79
CA ALA A 46 1.30 -0.09 -2.42
C ALA A 46 0.39 0.59 -1.39
N LEU A 47 0.09 1.88 -1.56
CA LEU A 47 -0.82 2.62 -0.68
C LEU A 47 -2.25 2.10 -0.73
N CYS A 48 -2.75 1.71 -1.90
CA CYS A 48 -4.08 1.13 -2.03
C CYS A 48 -4.18 -0.23 -1.29
N LEU A 49 -3.17 -1.09 -1.45
CA LEU A 49 -3.12 -2.37 -0.74
C LEU A 49 -2.99 -2.18 0.79
N GLU A 50 -2.23 -1.18 1.23
CA GLU A 50 -2.13 -0.80 2.65
C GLU A 50 -3.49 -0.36 3.20
N GLU A 51 -4.25 0.42 2.42
CA GLU A 51 -5.58 0.88 2.81
C GLU A 51 -6.61 -0.26 2.89
N LYS A 52 -6.53 -1.23 1.98
CA LYS A 52 -7.32 -2.47 2.07
C LYS A 52 -7.04 -3.22 3.38
N GLY A 53 -5.77 -3.38 3.72
CA GLY A 53 -5.36 -3.96 5.01
C GLY A 53 -5.93 -3.22 6.21
N ARG A 54 -5.77 -1.89 6.27
CA ARG A 54 -6.28 -1.06 7.39
C ARG A 54 -7.79 -1.15 7.57
N ARG A 55 -8.55 -1.35 6.50
CA ARG A 55 -10.03 -1.41 6.55
C ARG A 55 -10.57 -2.80 6.88
N ASN A 56 -9.80 -3.84 6.63
CA ASN A 56 -10.27 -5.23 6.67
C ASN A 56 -9.56 -6.09 7.71
N CYS A 57 -8.47 -5.62 8.32
CA CYS A 57 -7.72 -6.33 9.35
C CYS A 57 -7.78 -5.58 10.67
N ASP A 58 -8.34 -6.21 11.71
CA ASP A 58 -8.49 -5.61 13.04
C ASP A 58 -7.14 -5.38 13.75
N ASP A 59 -6.12 -6.17 13.39
CA ASP A 59 -4.76 -6.15 13.94
C ASP A 59 -3.76 -5.35 13.10
N TRP A 60 -4.24 -4.55 12.14
CA TRP A 60 -3.39 -3.83 11.18
C TRP A 60 -2.38 -2.87 11.84
N GLU A 61 -2.80 -2.21 12.91
CA GLU A 61 -2.02 -1.18 13.62
C GLU A 61 -1.23 -1.74 14.81
N ASP A 62 -1.47 -2.99 15.23
CA ASP A 62 -0.82 -3.58 16.42
C ASP A 62 0.70 -3.83 16.23
N GLN A 63 1.23 -3.55 15.04
CA GLN A 63 2.66 -3.58 14.70
C GLN A 63 3.28 -2.19 14.51
N SER A 64 2.53 -1.08 14.73
CA SER A 64 2.95 0.29 14.37
C SER A 64 3.59 1.12 15.49
N ASP A 65 3.91 0.53 16.65
CA ASP A 65 4.75 1.17 17.70
C ASP A 65 6.22 1.42 17.28
N THR A 66 6.57 1.29 16.00
CA THR A 66 7.88 1.72 15.49
C THR A 66 7.78 2.27 14.08
N LYS A 67 7.32 3.53 13.94
CA LYS A 67 7.89 4.56 13.03
C LYS A 67 7.10 5.89 13.09
N SER A 68 7.16 6.57 14.23
CA SER A 68 7.12 8.04 14.22
C SER A 68 8.46 8.58 13.72
N ASN A 69 8.73 8.49 12.41
CA ASN A 69 9.73 9.35 11.77
C ASN A 69 9.00 10.52 11.10
N LYS A 70 8.40 11.37 11.95
CA LYS A 70 7.95 12.69 11.54
C LYS A 70 9.21 13.52 11.32
N GLY A 71 9.68 13.53 10.08
CA GLY A 71 10.75 14.42 9.63
C GLY A 71 10.34 15.87 9.89
N ASN A 72 10.79 16.43 11.01
CA ASN A 72 10.74 17.87 11.22
C ASN A 72 11.93 18.48 10.51
N SER A 73 11.72 18.84 9.24
CA SER A 73 12.57 19.80 8.53
C SER A 73 12.47 21.16 9.24
N LYS A 74 13.31 21.39 10.25
CA LYS A 74 13.58 22.74 10.77
C LYS A 74 14.60 23.40 9.84
N ASN A 75 14.12 24.00 8.75
CA ASN A 75 14.90 24.96 7.99
C ASN A 75 14.55 26.38 8.48
N THR A 76 15.25 26.84 9.52
CA THR A 76 15.25 28.26 9.90
C THR A 76 16.66 28.80 9.71
N LYS A 77 16.81 29.55 8.61
CA LYS A 77 17.93 30.41 8.26
C LYS A 77 18.53 31.11 9.48
N ARG A 78 19.86 31.09 9.61
CA ARG A 78 20.61 31.94 10.52
C ARG A 78 21.41 32.95 9.68
N PRO A 79 21.15 34.26 9.77
CA PRO A 79 22.00 35.28 9.17
C PRO A 79 23.13 35.73 10.13
N ASN A 80 24.24 36.12 9.49
CA ASN A 80 25.50 36.71 9.98
C ASN A 80 26.36 35.89 10.95
#